data_AF-A0A5D0HZP0-F1
#
_entry.id   AF-A0A5D0HZP0-F1
#
_cell.length_a   1.000
_cell.length_b   1.000
_cell.length_c   1.000
_cell.angle_alpha   90.00
_cell.angle_beta   90.00
_cell.angle_gamma   90.00
#
_symmetry.space_group_name_H-M   'P 1'
#
loop_
_entity.id
_entity.type
_entity.pdbx_description
1 polymer ?
#
loop_
_entity_poly.entity_id
_entity_poly.type
_entity_poly.pdbx_seq_one_letter_code
_entity_poly.pdbx_strand_id
1 'polypeptide(L)'
;MKNIIISCALLGAVTLLNGQNENLQRLTQALDSLNGKAYDYAIPVFKELINKKYKEEVNYEFLISTYMITDSINNGIKYVNTAHKKFPNNATFLKYAIDLYAKKRDYNNVLVYVEKALKLEPNNDLLYTYLGNLYTDLHDYEKALHNYKQAQKLNQKSFMAFYGEGTIYVNRAVELKKKMNELNFNDSKYDAFEKEEKNLNAKAIKSLEKALEIKSEDKAILSGLLQLYLSVNDLEKYKETKAKLKALRGY
;
A
#
# COMPACT_ATOMS: atom_id res chain seq x y z
N MET A 1 61.14 -34.94 -2.25
CA MET A 1 59.96 -34.34 -1.59
C MET A 1 60.13 -32.83 -1.59
N LYS A 2 59.53 -32.13 -2.56
CA LYS A 2 59.58 -30.66 -2.62
C LYS A 2 58.40 -30.11 -1.82
N ASN A 3 58.71 -29.44 -0.71
CA ASN A 3 57.77 -28.64 0.06
C ASN A 3 57.15 -27.58 -0.85
N ILE A 4 55.86 -27.71 -1.14
CA ILE A 4 55.08 -26.65 -1.77
C ILE A 4 54.81 -25.63 -0.66
N ILE A 5 55.61 -24.57 -0.63
CA ILE A 5 55.30 -23.37 0.14
C ILE A 5 54.11 -22.71 -0.57
N ILE A 6 52.89 -23.09 -0.18
CA ILE A 6 51.69 -22.39 -0.61
C ILE A 6 51.73 -21.04 0.10
N SER A 7 52.05 -19.98 -0.64
CA SER A 7 52.00 -18.61 -0.12
C SER A 7 50.59 -18.31 0.39
N CYS A 8 50.47 -17.63 1.54
CA CYS A 8 49.18 -17.31 2.17
C CYS A 8 48.17 -16.64 1.21
N ALA A 9 48.63 -15.98 0.15
CA ALA A 9 47.78 -15.37 -0.87
C ALA A 9 47.02 -16.42 -1.73
N LEU A 10 47.66 -17.54 -2.10
CA LEU A 10 47.03 -18.62 -2.88
C LEU A 10 46.09 -19.49 -2.03
N LEU A 11 46.44 -19.74 -0.76
CA LEU A 11 45.55 -20.41 0.18
C LEU A 11 44.30 -19.56 0.47
N GLY A 12 44.48 -18.23 0.59
CA GLY A 12 43.39 -17.26 0.70
C GLY A 12 42.46 -17.27 -0.53
N ALA A 13 43.01 -17.27 -1.73
CA ALA A 13 42.22 -17.31 -2.97
C ALA A 13 41.45 -18.64 -3.17
N VAL A 14 42.06 -19.78 -2.87
CA VAL A 14 41.40 -21.11 -2.96
C VAL A 14 40.32 -21.28 -1.89
N THR A 15 40.55 -20.81 -0.66
CA THR A 15 39.52 -20.81 0.39
C THR A 15 38.39 -19.83 0.09
N LEU A 16 38.68 -18.67 -0.52
CA LEU A 16 37.66 -17.73 -1.02
C LEU A 16 36.81 -18.37 -2.13
N LEU A 17 37.40 -19.04 -3.11
CA LEU A 17 36.68 -19.71 -4.20
C LEU A 17 35.85 -20.90 -3.70
N ASN A 18 36.41 -21.73 -2.80
CA ASN A 18 35.68 -22.84 -2.18
C ASN A 18 34.52 -22.35 -1.30
N GLY A 19 34.74 -21.28 -0.52
CA GLY A 19 33.69 -20.67 0.30
C GLY A 19 32.59 -20.00 -0.52
N GLN A 20 32.90 -19.45 -1.70
CA GLN A 20 31.89 -18.94 -2.63
C GLN A 20 31.01 -20.06 -3.21
N ASN A 21 31.60 -21.22 -3.52
CA ASN A 21 30.86 -22.39 -3.99
C ASN A 21 29.99 -23.01 -2.89
N GLU A 22 30.50 -23.12 -1.65
CA GLU A 22 29.71 -23.64 -0.52
C GLU A 22 28.54 -22.70 -0.16
N ASN A 23 28.79 -21.39 -0.05
CA ASN A 23 27.73 -20.43 0.26
C ASN A 23 26.67 -20.36 -0.84
N LEU A 24 27.07 -20.52 -2.12
CA LEU A 24 26.13 -20.63 -3.23
C LEU A 24 25.27 -21.89 -3.11
N GLN A 25 25.87 -23.05 -2.83
CA GLN A 25 25.15 -24.30 -2.64
C GLN A 25 24.14 -24.20 -1.49
N ARG A 26 24.55 -23.63 -0.35
CA ARG A 26 23.67 -23.44 0.80
C ARG A 26 22.54 -22.46 0.51
N LEU A 27 22.81 -21.39 -0.22
CA LEU A 27 21.77 -20.48 -0.69
C LEU A 27 20.75 -21.24 -1.57
N THR A 28 21.21 -22.02 -2.55
CA THR A 28 20.32 -22.82 -3.40
C THR A 28 19.46 -23.79 -2.57
N GLN A 29 20.06 -24.51 -1.63
CA GLN A 29 19.32 -25.42 -0.74
C GLN A 29 18.27 -24.70 0.12
N ALA A 30 18.58 -23.50 0.63
CA ALA A 30 17.63 -22.70 1.39
C ALA A 30 16.46 -22.24 0.51
N LEU A 31 16.71 -21.86 -0.75
CA LEU A 31 15.67 -21.49 -1.71
C LEU A 31 14.79 -22.68 -2.08
N ASP A 32 15.38 -23.84 -2.34
CA ASP A 32 14.62 -25.07 -2.62
C ASP A 32 13.74 -25.46 -1.43
N SER A 33 14.25 -25.26 -0.22
CA SER A 33 13.51 -25.50 1.03
C SER A 33 12.29 -24.58 1.18
N LEU A 34 12.30 -23.38 0.61
CA LEU A 34 11.11 -22.50 0.59
C LEU A 34 9.97 -23.11 -0.23
N ASN A 35 10.27 -23.76 -1.37
CA ASN A 35 9.27 -24.47 -2.17
C ASN A 35 8.65 -25.63 -1.39
N GLY A 36 9.47 -26.33 -0.60
CA GLY A 36 9.03 -27.38 0.33
C GLY A 36 8.38 -26.86 1.63
N LYS A 37 8.23 -25.54 1.80
CA LYS A 37 7.76 -24.87 3.04
C LYS A 37 8.59 -25.22 4.29
N ALA A 38 9.83 -25.65 4.11
CA ALA A 38 10.76 -25.98 5.19
C ALA A 38 11.45 -24.70 5.72
N TYR A 39 10.64 -23.81 6.30
CA TYR A 39 11.09 -22.49 6.77
C TYR A 39 12.09 -22.58 7.93
N ASP A 40 11.95 -23.59 8.79
CA ASP A 40 12.85 -23.83 9.93
C ASP A 40 14.28 -24.15 9.49
N TYR A 41 14.46 -24.67 8.27
CA TYR A 41 15.77 -24.86 7.66
C TYR A 41 16.26 -23.59 6.95
N ALA A 42 15.40 -22.95 6.14
CA ALA A 42 15.79 -21.81 5.31
C ALA A 42 16.21 -20.59 6.15
N ILE A 43 15.47 -20.28 7.24
CA ILE A 43 15.72 -19.10 8.08
C ILE A 43 17.14 -19.08 8.69
N PRO A 44 17.62 -20.14 9.37
CA PRO A 44 19.00 -20.20 9.86
C PRO A 44 20.05 -20.01 8.76
N VAL A 45 19.82 -20.59 7.57
CA VAL A 45 20.78 -20.47 6.45
C VAL A 45 20.87 -19.03 5.97
N PHE A 46 19.75 -18.33 5.75
CA PHE A 46 19.79 -16.92 5.35
C PHE A 46 20.50 -16.04 6.39
N LYS A 47 20.26 -16.27 7.68
CA LYS A 47 20.95 -15.55 8.77
C LYS A 47 22.46 -15.81 8.75
N GLU A 48 22.86 -17.05 8.53
CA GLU A 48 24.27 -17.40 8.43
C GLU A 48 24.94 -16.72 7.22
N LEU A 49 24.30 -16.73 6.06
CA LEU A 49 24.83 -16.10 4.85
C LEU A 49 24.93 -14.58 4.98
N ILE A 50 23.98 -13.94 5.69
CA ILE A 50 24.06 -12.53 6.10
C ILE A 50 25.30 -12.30 6.97
N ASN A 51 25.53 -13.12 8.00
CA ASN A 51 26.69 -13.00 8.88
C ASN A 51 28.03 -13.16 8.12
N LYS A 52 28.04 -14.02 7.10
CA LYS A 52 29.18 -14.23 6.19
C LYS A 52 29.35 -13.12 5.14
N LYS A 53 28.47 -12.11 5.13
CA LYS A 53 28.42 -11.04 4.12
C LYS A 53 28.25 -11.54 2.68
N TYR A 54 27.70 -12.72 2.50
CA TYR A 54 27.47 -13.32 1.18
C TYR A 54 26.11 -12.91 0.67
N LYS A 55 26.03 -12.25 -0.50
CA LYS A 55 24.77 -11.82 -1.15
C LYS A 55 23.75 -11.26 -0.15
N GLU A 56 24.17 -10.33 0.68
CA GLU A 56 23.40 -9.92 1.86
C GLU A 56 22.00 -9.39 1.52
N GLU A 57 21.89 -8.53 0.50
CA GLU A 57 20.58 -8.00 0.06
C GLU A 57 19.59 -9.11 -0.26
N VAL A 58 20.04 -10.10 -1.04
CA VAL A 58 19.24 -11.27 -1.43
C VAL A 58 18.83 -12.08 -0.19
N ASN A 59 19.76 -12.34 0.72
CA ASN A 59 19.46 -13.11 1.93
C ASN A 59 18.54 -12.37 2.90
N TYR A 60 18.65 -11.03 3.01
CA TYR A 60 17.69 -10.23 3.75
C TYR A 60 16.30 -10.30 3.12
N GLU A 61 16.21 -10.20 1.79
CA GLU A 61 14.94 -10.26 1.06
C GLU A 61 14.21 -11.59 1.33
N PHE A 62 14.90 -12.72 1.16
CA PHE A 62 14.33 -14.04 1.44
C PHE A 62 14.02 -14.25 2.92
N LEU A 63 14.86 -13.77 3.84
CA LEU A 63 14.61 -13.88 5.27
C LEU A 63 13.36 -13.09 5.70
N ILE A 64 13.23 -11.84 5.23
CA ILE A 64 12.09 -10.97 5.57
C ILE A 64 10.80 -11.54 4.99
N SER A 65 10.79 -11.93 3.72
CA SER A 65 9.63 -12.54 3.07
C SER A 65 9.22 -13.85 3.74
N THR A 66 10.18 -14.69 4.16
CA THR A 66 9.89 -15.91 4.92
C THR A 66 9.20 -15.59 6.25
N TYR A 67 9.65 -14.54 6.96
CA TYR A 67 8.98 -14.08 8.18
C TYR A 67 7.58 -13.50 7.93
N MET A 68 7.34 -12.87 6.78
CA MET A 68 6.01 -12.40 6.40
C MET A 68 5.05 -13.57 6.12
N ILE A 69 5.53 -14.61 5.41
CA ILE A 69 4.75 -15.81 5.08
C ILE A 69 4.40 -16.63 6.32
N THR A 70 5.33 -16.74 7.26
CA THR A 70 5.16 -17.46 8.55
C THR A 70 4.50 -16.62 9.64
N ASP A 71 3.95 -15.45 9.28
CA ASP A 71 3.29 -14.50 10.17
C ASP A 71 4.13 -14.06 11.39
N SER A 72 5.44 -14.17 11.29
CA SER A 72 6.42 -13.78 12.30
C SER A 72 6.75 -12.28 12.20
N ILE A 73 5.73 -11.42 12.35
CA ILE A 73 5.78 -9.99 12.03
C ILE A 73 6.89 -9.24 12.79
N ASN A 74 7.09 -9.52 14.08
CA ASN A 74 8.13 -8.84 14.85
C ASN A 74 9.56 -9.19 14.36
N ASN A 75 9.78 -10.42 13.90
CA ASN A 75 11.06 -10.80 13.29
C ASN A 75 11.21 -10.13 11.92
N GLY A 76 10.17 -10.13 11.09
CA GLY A 76 10.15 -9.41 9.82
C GLY A 76 10.55 -7.94 10.01
N ILE A 77 9.93 -7.25 10.97
CA ILE A 77 10.23 -5.84 11.31
C ILE A 77 11.69 -5.66 11.75
N LYS A 78 12.19 -6.54 12.61
CA LYS A 78 13.60 -6.50 13.05
C LYS A 78 14.56 -6.56 11.85
N TYR A 79 14.34 -7.51 10.94
CA TYR A 79 15.24 -7.72 9.81
C TYR A 79 15.05 -6.68 8.70
N VAL A 80 13.84 -6.17 8.45
CA VAL A 80 13.63 -5.10 7.46
C VAL A 80 14.23 -3.77 7.93
N ASN A 81 14.17 -3.45 9.23
CA ASN A 81 14.85 -2.28 9.78
C ASN A 81 16.37 -2.39 9.63
N THR A 82 16.91 -3.59 9.87
CA THR A 82 18.35 -3.87 9.72
C THR A 82 18.78 -3.78 8.25
N ALA A 83 18.02 -4.40 7.35
CA ALA A 83 18.27 -4.38 5.91
C ALA A 83 18.19 -2.95 5.35
N HIS A 84 17.13 -2.21 5.67
CA HIS A 84 16.97 -0.82 5.21
C HIS A 84 18.07 0.10 5.74
N LYS A 85 18.54 -0.07 6.99
CA LYS A 85 19.68 0.71 7.51
C LYS A 85 20.94 0.47 6.69
N LYS A 86 21.14 -0.75 6.20
CA LYS A 86 22.32 -1.13 5.40
C LYS A 86 22.18 -0.79 3.92
N PHE A 87 20.96 -0.85 3.40
CA PHE A 87 20.60 -0.64 2.00
C PHE A 87 19.49 0.41 1.89
N PRO A 88 19.79 1.70 2.18
CA PRO A 88 18.78 2.74 2.36
C PRO A 88 17.98 3.07 1.09
N ASN A 89 18.54 2.78 -0.09
CA ASN A 89 17.93 3.05 -1.39
C ASN A 89 17.27 1.82 -2.03
N ASN A 90 17.16 0.70 -1.31
CA ASN A 90 16.50 -0.50 -1.81
C ASN A 90 14.97 -0.38 -1.60
N ALA A 91 14.24 -0.15 -2.69
CA ALA A 91 12.79 0.03 -2.67
C ALA A 91 12.03 -1.21 -2.18
N THR A 92 12.56 -2.42 -2.39
CA THR A 92 11.97 -3.67 -1.90
C THR A 92 11.91 -3.69 -0.37
N PHE A 93 12.97 -3.24 0.32
CA PHE A 93 12.95 -3.16 1.79
C PHE A 93 12.00 -2.08 2.31
N LEU A 94 11.83 -0.97 1.59
CA LEU A 94 10.80 0.01 1.94
C LEU A 94 9.40 -0.59 1.83
N LYS A 95 9.10 -1.30 0.73
CA LYS A 95 7.84 -2.00 0.54
C LYS A 95 7.57 -3.03 1.64
N TYR A 96 8.55 -3.88 1.96
CA TYR A 96 8.41 -4.83 3.06
C TYR A 96 8.17 -4.16 4.41
N ALA A 97 8.84 -3.03 4.68
CA ALA A 97 8.60 -2.29 5.91
C ALA A 97 7.16 -1.76 5.97
N ILE A 98 6.68 -1.15 4.89
CA ILE A 98 5.28 -0.68 4.77
C ILE A 98 4.31 -1.84 5.06
N ASP A 99 4.46 -2.97 4.39
CA ASP A 99 3.57 -4.13 4.55
C ASP A 99 3.61 -4.70 5.98
N LEU A 100 4.81 -4.83 6.57
CA LEU A 100 4.99 -5.36 7.92
C LEU A 100 4.41 -4.45 9.00
N TYR A 101 4.65 -3.13 8.92
CA TYR A 101 4.09 -2.18 9.87
C TYR A 101 2.58 -2.01 9.69
N ALA A 102 2.07 -2.06 8.45
CA ALA A 102 0.63 -2.06 8.18
C ALA A 102 -0.05 -3.28 8.80
N LYS A 103 0.55 -4.46 8.66
CA LYS A 103 0.04 -5.69 9.29
C LYS A 103 0.08 -5.64 10.82
N LYS A 104 1.06 -4.93 11.39
CA LYS A 104 1.14 -4.61 12.82
C LYS A 104 0.16 -3.51 13.27
N ARG A 105 -0.50 -2.83 12.32
CA ARG A 105 -1.32 -1.62 12.56
C ARG A 105 -0.54 -0.46 13.18
N ASP A 106 0.77 -0.39 12.90
CA ASP A 106 1.64 0.70 13.33
C ASP A 106 1.70 1.78 12.24
N TYR A 107 0.63 2.56 12.16
CA TYR A 107 0.42 3.56 11.11
C TYR A 107 1.48 4.68 11.11
N ASN A 108 2.09 4.98 12.27
CA ASN A 108 3.16 5.97 12.36
C ASN A 108 4.40 5.51 11.59
N ASN A 109 4.82 4.26 11.77
CA ASN A 109 5.94 3.72 10.99
C ASN A 109 5.56 3.56 9.52
N VAL A 110 4.33 3.16 9.20
CA VAL A 110 3.87 3.11 7.80
C VAL A 110 4.07 4.47 7.11
N LEU A 111 3.62 5.58 7.72
CA LEU A 111 3.82 6.93 7.17
C LEU A 111 5.30 7.21 6.88
N VAL A 112 6.19 6.94 7.85
CA VAL A 112 7.64 7.15 7.70
C VAL A 112 8.21 6.39 6.51
N TYR A 113 7.83 5.11 6.33
CA TYR A 113 8.37 4.29 5.24
C TYR A 113 7.76 4.63 3.87
N VAL A 114 6.50 5.06 3.82
CA VAL A 114 5.88 5.55 2.58
C VAL A 114 6.52 6.87 2.14
N GLU A 115 6.80 7.80 3.05
CA GLU A 115 7.52 9.04 2.73
C GLU A 115 8.92 8.79 2.19
N LYS A 116 9.63 7.80 2.75
CA LYS A 116 10.93 7.36 2.21
C LYS A 116 10.79 6.74 0.81
N ALA A 117 9.76 5.93 0.59
CA ALA A 117 9.49 5.34 -0.72
C ALA A 117 9.21 6.42 -1.77
N LEU A 118 8.44 7.45 -1.41
CA LEU A 118 8.18 8.61 -2.28
C LEU A 118 9.44 9.44 -2.57
N LYS A 119 10.43 9.48 -1.67
CA LYS A 119 11.72 10.12 -1.97
C LYS A 119 12.50 9.37 -3.05
N LEU A 120 12.37 8.05 -3.13
CA LEU A 120 13.00 7.23 -4.18
C LEU A 120 12.18 7.26 -5.47
N GLU A 121 10.86 7.24 -5.35
CA GLU A 121 9.91 7.16 -6.46
C GLU A 121 8.88 8.31 -6.39
N PRO A 122 9.30 9.58 -6.64
CA PRO A 122 8.45 10.75 -6.45
C PRO A 122 7.25 10.82 -7.39
N ASN A 123 7.24 10.02 -8.45
CA ASN A 123 6.19 9.95 -9.46
C ASN A 123 5.34 8.68 -9.37
N ASN A 124 5.42 7.93 -8.26
CA ASN A 124 4.62 6.73 -8.05
C ASN A 124 3.23 7.08 -7.50
N ASP A 125 2.22 7.05 -8.38
CA ASP A 125 0.82 7.37 -8.03
C ASP A 125 0.21 6.41 -7.01
N LEU A 126 0.69 5.15 -6.96
CA LEU A 126 0.23 4.16 -6.00
C LEU A 126 0.64 4.53 -4.57
N LEU A 127 1.84 5.09 -4.37
CA LEU A 127 2.30 5.55 -3.05
C LEU A 127 1.50 6.76 -2.56
N TYR A 128 1.17 7.70 -3.44
CA TYR A 128 0.27 8.80 -3.08
C TYR A 128 -1.16 8.31 -2.79
N THR A 129 -1.67 7.36 -3.57
CA THR A 129 -2.98 6.74 -3.29
C THR A 129 -2.98 6.05 -1.92
N TYR A 130 -1.88 5.36 -1.59
CA TYR A 130 -1.70 4.70 -0.31
C TYR A 130 -1.67 5.71 0.86
N LEU A 131 -0.96 6.84 0.73
CA LEU A 131 -1.04 7.93 1.71
C LEU A 131 -2.46 8.49 1.85
N GLY A 132 -3.17 8.63 0.73
CA GLY A 132 -4.57 9.06 0.72
C GLY A 132 -5.45 8.15 1.58
N ASN A 133 -5.34 6.83 1.39
CA ASN A 133 -6.06 5.85 2.18
C ASN A 133 -5.66 5.92 3.66
N LEU A 134 -4.36 5.99 3.95
CA LEU A 134 -3.86 6.02 5.32
C LEU A 134 -4.33 7.26 6.10
N TYR A 135 -4.30 8.44 5.47
CA TYR A 135 -4.85 9.64 6.08
C TYR A 135 -6.37 9.61 6.20
N THR A 136 -7.06 8.90 5.32
CA THR A 136 -8.52 8.66 5.45
C THR A 136 -8.83 7.83 6.69
N ASP A 137 -8.07 6.75 6.92
CA ASP A 137 -8.20 5.90 8.11
C ASP A 137 -7.85 6.65 9.41
N LEU A 138 -6.97 7.66 9.32
CA LEU A 138 -6.62 8.56 10.42
C LEU A 138 -7.56 9.77 10.56
N HIS A 139 -8.63 9.84 9.75
CA HIS A 139 -9.57 10.96 9.70
C HIS A 139 -8.95 12.35 9.36
N ASP A 140 -7.73 12.38 8.82
CA ASP A 140 -7.09 13.60 8.30
C ASP A 140 -7.47 13.78 6.82
N TYR A 141 -8.73 14.16 6.59
CA TYR A 141 -9.30 14.26 5.24
C TYR A 141 -8.60 15.28 4.35
N GLU A 142 -8.02 16.34 4.92
CA GLU A 142 -7.31 17.35 4.14
C GLU A 142 -6.01 16.77 3.54
N LYS A 143 -5.22 16.05 4.35
CA LYS A 143 -4.03 15.34 3.82
C LYS A 143 -4.41 14.20 2.90
N ALA A 144 -5.50 13.49 3.17
CA ALA A 144 -5.97 12.43 2.29
C ALA A 144 -6.32 12.97 0.89
N LEU A 145 -7.13 14.03 0.83
CA LEU A 145 -7.51 14.70 -0.42
C LEU A 145 -6.31 15.28 -1.16
N HIS A 146 -5.33 15.84 -0.45
CA HIS A 146 -4.09 16.29 -1.06
C HIS A 146 -3.38 15.15 -1.80
N ASN A 147 -3.20 14.02 -1.12
CA ASN A 147 -2.48 12.87 -1.67
C ASN A 147 -3.24 12.20 -2.84
N TYR A 148 -4.57 12.08 -2.75
CA TYR A 148 -5.37 11.60 -3.89
C TYR A 148 -5.23 12.53 -5.11
N LYS A 149 -5.21 13.85 -4.92
CA LYS A 149 -4.97 14.80 -6.03
C LYS A 149 -3.58 14.65 -6.64
N GLN A 150 -2.55 14.37 -5.85
CA GLN A 150 -1.22 14.07 -6.42
C GLN A 150 -1.24 12.78 -7.24
N ALA A 151 -1.87 11.71 -6.73
CA ALA A 151 -2.04 10.47 -7.47
C ALA A 151 -2.79 10.68 -8.80
N GLN A 152 -3.86 11.47 -8.80
CA GLN A 152 -4.65 11.79 -10.00
C GLN A 152 -3.85 12.62 -11.03
N LYS A 153 -2.96 13.51 -10.58
CA LYS A 153 -2.08 14.28 -11.47
C LYS A 153 -1.05 13.40 -12.16
N LEU A 154 -0.49 12.44 -11.43
CA LEU A 154 0.50 11.49 -11.94
C LEU A 154 -0.15 10.42 -12.83
N ASN A 155 -1.35 9.97 -12.45
CA ASN A 155 -2.11 8.96 -13.17
C ASN A 155 -3.58 9.35 -13.26
N GLN A 156 -3.98 9.84 -14.43
CA GLN A 156 -5.35 10.25 -14.74
C GLN A 156 -6.34 9.06 -14.79
N LYS A 157 -5.86 7.83 -14.68
CA LYS A 157 -6.66 6.60 -14.60
C LYS A 157 -6.53 5.91 -13.23
N SER A 158 -6.14 6.63 -12.18
CA SER A 158 -6.06 6.07 -10.83
C SER A 158 -7.45 5.87 -10.21
N PHE A 159 -8.01 4.68 -10.41
CA PHE A 159 -9.32 4.29 -9.88
C PHE A 159 -9.43 4.54 -8.37
N MET A 160 -8.44 4.07 -7.63
CA MET A 160 -8.45 4.13 -6.16
C MET A 160 -8.37 5.57 -5.65
N ALA A 161 -7.65 6.46 -6.34
CA ALA A 161 -7.58 7.86 -5.95
C ALA A 161 -8.91 8.61 -6.16
N PHE A 162 -9.59 8.36 -7.29
CA PHE A 162 -10.92 8.94 -7.53
C PHE A 162 -11.99 8.36 -6.59
N TYR A 163 -11.95 7.05 -6.36
CA TYR A 163 -12.87 6.38 -5.45
C TYR A 163 -12.70 6.83 -3.99
N GLY A 164 -11.45 6.91 -3.51
CA GLY A 164 -11.13 7.39 -2.17
C GLY A 164 -11.54 8.83 -1.94
N GLU A 165 -11.24 9.72 -2.90
CA GLU A 165 -11.71 11.12 -2.86
C GLU A 165 -13.25 11.21 -2.81
N GLY A 166 -13.95 10.47 -3.68
CA GLY A 166 -15.41 10.45 -3.70
C GLY A 166 -16.00 9.99 -2.36
N THR A 167 -15.42 8.95 -1.76
CA THR A 167 -15.84 8.41 -0.47
C THR A 167 -15.66 9.42 0.67
N ILE A 168 -14.57 10.19 0.68
CA ILE A 168 -14.37 11.28 1.66
C ILE A 168 -15.50 12.30 1.56
N TYR A 169 -15.85 12.74 0.35
CA TYR A 169 -16.91 13.73 0.18
C TYR A 169 -18.29 13.19 0.58
N VAL A 170 -18.59 11.93 0.27
CA VAL A 170 -19.83 11.26 0.76
C VAL A 170 -19.87 11.26 2.28
N ASN A 171 -18.79 10.83 2.95
CA ASN A 171 -18.75 10.73 4.40
C ASN A 171 -18.95 12.11 5.05
N ARG A 172 -18.27 13.14 4.55
CA ARG A 172 -18.45 14.52 5.03
C ARG A 172 -19.87 15.04 4.82
N ALA A 173 -20.50 14.74 3.68
CA ALA A 173 -21.89 15.13 3.42
C ALA A 173 -22.86 14.46 4.40
N VAL A 174 -22.64 13.17 4.71
CA VAL A 174 -23.42 12.42 5.71
C VAL A 174 -23.25 13.01 7.11
N GLU A 175 -22.03 13.39 7.50
CA GLU A 175 -21.78 14.06 8.78
C GLU A 175 -22.50 15.40 8.90
N LEU A 176 -22.54 16.20 7.83
CA LEU A 176 -23.30 17.45 7.81
C LEU A 176 -24.80 17.21 7.95
N LYS A 177 -25.34 16.21 7.25
CA LYS A 177 -26.75 15.81 7.42
C LYS A 177 -27.07 15.44 8.85
N LYS A 178 -26.19 14.66 9.50
CA LYS A 178 -26.35 14.31 10.91
C LYS A 178 -26.39 15.57 11.78
N LYS A 179 -25.43 16.49 11.59
CA LYS A 179 -25.41 17.77 12.32
C LYS A 179 -26.69 18.57 12.09
N MET A 180 -27.19 18.66 10.86
CA MET A 180 -28.43 19.37 10.53
C MET A 180 -29.66 18.79 11.25
N ASN A 181 -29.76 17.46 11.35
CA ASN A 181 -30.87 16.80 12.05
C ASN A 181 -30.87 17.05 13.57
N GLU A 182 -29.72 17.43 14.13
CA GLU A 182 -29.57 17.80 15.54
C GLU A 182 -29.88 19.29 15.79
N LEU A 183 -30.12 20.08 14.73
CA LEU A 183 -30.45 21.51 14.84
C LEU A 183 -31.95 21.75 15.04
N ASN A 184 -32.28 22.87 15.68
CA ASN A 184 -33.65 23.38 15.73
C ASN A 184 -34.05 23.99 14.37
N PHE A 185 -35.35 24.01 14.08
CA PHE A 185 -35.94 24.46 12.80
C PHE A 185 -35.51 25.86 12.33
N ASN A 186 -35.05 26.74 13.23
CA ASN A 186 -34.60 28.11 12.94
C ASN A 186 -33.12 28.34 13.28
N ASP A 187 -32.30 27.29 13.41
CA ASP A 187 -30.87 27.48 13.65
C ASP A 187 -30.19 28.09 12.42
N SER A 188 -29.56 29.25 12.59
CA SER A 188 -28.80 29.98 11.56
C SER A 188 -27.75 29.15 10.82
N LYS A 189 -27.32 28.00 11.37
CA LYS A 189 -26.34 27.10 10.76
C LYS A 189 -26.94 26.15 9.73
N TYR A 190 -28.25 25.94 9.73
CA TYR A 190 -28.89 24.95 8.85
C TYR A 190 -28.60 25.23 7.37
N ASP A 191 -28.87 26.46 6.90
CA ASP A 191 -28.64 26.86 5.51
C ASP A 191 -27.18 26.74 5.09
N ALA A 192 -26.24 27.02 6.02
CA ALA A 192 -24.81 26.90 5.76
C ALA A 192 -24.39 25.44 5.58
N PHE A 193 -24.87 24.54 6.45
CA PHE A 193 -24.61 23.11 6.32
C PHE A 193 -25.28 22.51 5.10
N GLU A 194 -26.50 22.93 4.75
CA GLU A 194 -27.20 22.46 3.56
C GLU A 194 -26.45 22.85 2.28
N LYS A 195 -25.93 24.09 2.24
CA LYS A 195 -25.10 24.56 1.12
C LYS A 195 -23.77 23.80 1.02
N GLU A 196 -23.09 23.54 2.14
CA GLU A 196 -21.85 22.76 2.14
C GLU A 196 -22.10 21.30 1.73
N GLU A 197 -23.17 20.69 2.22
CA GLU A 197 -23.60 19.33 1.88
C GLU A 197 -23.84 19.17 0.38
N LYS A 198 -24.58 20.10 -0.24
CA LYS A 198 -24.81 20.13 -1.70
C LYS A 198 -23.49 20.20 -2.47
N ASN A 199 -22.54 21.03 -2.02
CA ASN A 199 -21.21 21.14 -2.63
C ASN A 199 -20.40 19.84 -2.49
N LEU A 200 -20.46 19.19 -1.34
CA LEU A 200 -19.78 17.92 -1.12
C LEU A 200 -20.38 16.81 -1.99
N ASN A 201 -21.70 16.72 -2.11
CA ASN A 201 -22.35 15.77 -3.02
C ASN A 201 -21.93 15.99 -4.48
N ALA A 202 -21.86 17.24 -4.94
CA ALA A 202 -21.41 17.54 -6.30
C ALA A 202 -19.96 17.08 -6.55
N LYS A 203 -19.07 17.28 -5.57
CA LYS A 203 -17.69 16.78 -5.63
C LYS A 203 -17.63 15.25 -5.59
N ALA A 204 -18.44 14.63 -4.73
CA ALA A 204 -18.55 13.17 -4.64
C ALA A 204 -18.97 12.55 -5.96
N ILE A 205 -20.04 13.07 -6.58
CA ILE A 205 -20.53 12.63 -7.91
C ILE A 205 -19.40 12.71 -8.93
N LYS A 206 -18.74 13.86 -9.04
CA LYS A 206 -17.65 14.07 -10.01
C LYS A 206 -16.52 13.04 -9.84
N SER A 207 -16.04 12.83 -8.61
CA SER A 207 -14.95 11.89 -8.35
C SER A 207 -15.40 10.43 -8.57
N LEU A 208 -16.63 10.06 -8.19
CA LEU A 208 -17.16 8.72 -8.40
C LEU A 208 -17.48 8.42 -9.87
N GLU A 209 -17.94 9.40 -10.65
CA GLU A 209 -18.10 9.26 -12.10
C GLU A 209 -16.74 8.99 -12.76
N LYS A 210 -15.67 9.67 -12.34
CA LYS A 210 -14.31 9.40 -12.82
C LYS A 210 -13.81 8.00 -12.45
N ALA A 211 -14.11 7.52 -11.25
CA ALA A 211 -13.82 6.15 -10.86
C ALA A 211 -14.63 5.14 -11.71
N LEU A 212 -15.90 5.45 -12.01
CA LEU A 212 -16.76 4.62 -12.86
C LEU A 212 -16.32 4.61 -14.34
N GLU A 213 -15.78 5.71 -14.87
CA GLU A 213 -15.18 5.73 -16.21
C GLU A 213 -14.06 4.69 -16.35
N ILE A 214 -13.34 4.40 -15.26
CA ILE A 214 -12.24 3.43 -15.23
C ILE A 214 -12.75 2.01 -14.99
N LYS A 215 -13.76 1.83 -14.13
CA LYS A 215 -14.43 0.55 -13.88
C LYS A 215 -15.94 0.68 -14.05
N SER A 216 -16.40 0.57 -15.30
CA SER A 216 -17.77 0.87 -15.72
C SER A 216 -18.87 0.01 -15.08
N GLU A 217 -18.51 -1.14 -14.53
CA GLU A 217 -19.44 -2.12 -13.96
C GLU A 217 -19.32 -2.26 -12.43
N ASP A 218 -18.65 -1.31 -11.77
CA ASP A 218 -18.51 -1.31 -10.31
C ASP A 218 -19.87 -1.05 -9.64
N LYS A 219 -20.48 -2.13 -9.13
CA LYS A 219 -21.82 -2.10 -8.52
C LYS A 219 -21.87 -1.23 -7.26
N ALA A 220 -20.77 -1.11 -6.53
CA ALA A 220 -20.71 -0.29 -5.32
C ALA A 220 -20.76 1.19 -5.69
N ILE A 221 -19.96 1.61 -6.67
CA ILE A 221 -19.98 2.99 -7.19
C ILE A 221 -21.33 3.33 -7.79
N LEU A 222 -21.89 2.46 -8.63
CA LEU A 222 -23.22 2.67 -9.22
C LEU A 222 -24.31 2.82 -8.15
N SER A 223 -24.25 2.03 -7.07
CA SER A 223 -25.22 2.13 -5.97
C SER A 223 -25.06 3.44 -5.18
N GLY A 224 -23.83 3.90 -4.94
CA GLY A 224 -23.55 5.19 -4.31
C GLY A 224 -24.01 6.36 -5.16
N LEU A 225 -23.67 6.36 -6.46
CA LEU A 225 -24.10 7.37 -7.43
C LEU A 225 -25.62 7.44 -7.54
N LEU A 226 -26.33 6.31 -7.50
CA LEU A 226 -27.78 6.29 -7.53
C LEU A 226 -28.39 7.11 -6.38
N GLN A 227 -27.85 6.97 -5.16
CA GLN A 227 -28.31 7.71 -3.99
C GLN A 227 -27.96 9.20 -4.10
N LEU A 228 -26.76 9.52 -4.59
CA LEU A 228 -26.30 10.90 -4.78
C LEU A 228 -27.13 11.65 -5.84
N TYR A 229 -27.42 11.01 -6.98
CA TYR A 229 -28.26 11.61 -8.01
C TYR A 229 -29.67 11.89 -7.51
N LEU A 230 -30.23 10.99 -6.69
CA LEU A 230 -31.51 11.25 -6.05
C LEU A 230 -31.44 12.43 -5.08
N SER A 231 -30.37 12.53 -4.27
CA SER A 231 -30.25 13.62 -3.29
C SER A 231 -30.04 15.00 -3.92
N VAL A 232 -29.49 15.06 -5.14
CA VAL A 232 -29.34 16.32 -5.89
C VAL A 232 -30.45 16.54 -6.93
N ASN A 233 -31.48 15.67 -6.95
CA ASN A 233 -32.60 15.70 -7.90
C ASN A 233 -32.18 15.59 -9.39
N ASP A 234 -31.08 14.90 -9.68
CA ASP A 234 -30.68 14.54 -11.04
C ASP A 234 -31.41 13.26 -11.47
N LEU A 235 -32.69 13.42 -11.84
CA LEU A 235 -33.59 12.30 -12.16
C LEU A 235 -33.20 11.58 -13.47
N GLU A 236 -32.47 12.24 -14.36
CA GLU A 236 -31.97 11.65 -15.60
C GLU A 236 -30.88 10.64 -15.29
N LYS A 237 -29.78 11.08 -14.65
CA LYS A 237 -28.68 10.21 -14.24
C LYS A 237 -29.12 9.13 -13.26
N TYR A 238 -30.10 9.42 -12.40
CA TYR A 238 -30.73 8.42 -11.54
C TYR A 238 -31.34 7.26 -12.35
N LYS A 239 -32.17 7.57 -13.37
CA LYS A 239 -32.83 6.55 -14.21
C LYS A 239 -31.80 5.72 -14.98
N GLU A 240 -30.80 6.37 -15.57
CA GLU A 240 -29.72 5.69 -16.28
C GLU A 240 -28.94 4.73 -15.37
N THR A 241 -28.53 5.22 -14.20
CA THR A 241 -27.75 4.43 -13.22
C THR A 241 -28.56 3.24 -12.71
N LYS A 242 -29.86 3.44 -12.47
CA LYS A 242 -30.79 2.37 -12.07
C LYS A 242 -30.92 1.28 -13.14
N ALA A 243 -31.00 1.67 -14.42
CA ALA A 243 -31.05 0.74 -15.53
C ALA A 243 -29.76 -0.09 -15.64
N LYS A 244 -28.59 0.58 -15.53
CA LYS A 244 -27.27 -0.10 -15.51
C LYS A 244 -27.17 -1.12 -14.38
N LEU A 245 -27.56 -0.75 -13.16
CA LEU A 245 -27.58 -1.66 -12.01
C LEU A 245 -28.50 -2.86 -12.22
N LYS A 246 -29.66 -2.66 -12.86
CA LYS A 246 -30.59 -3.76 -13.17
C LYS A 246 -29.97 -4.74 -14.17
N ALA A 247 -29.34 -4.24 -15.23
CA ALA A 247 -28.67 -5.09 -16.23
C ALA A 247 -27.56 -5.97 -15.60
N LEU A 248 -26.79 -5.41 -14.66
CA LEU A 248 -25.72 -6.13 -13.95
C LEU A 248 -26.21 -7.18 -12.93
N ARG A 249 -27.50 -7.23 -12.62
CA ARG A 249 -28.08 -8.22 -11.70
C ARG A 249 -28.52 -9.51 -12.38
N GLY A 250 -28.51 -9.55 -13.72
CA GLY A 250 -28.94 -10.71 -14.50
C GLY A 250 -30.44 -10.94 -14.40
N TYR A 251 -31.17 -10.51 -15.43
CA TYR A 251 -32.50 -11.01 -15.75
C TYR A 251 -32.47 -11.53 -17.17
#